data_AF-A0A4S8P9Y3-F1
#
_entry.id   AF-A0A4S8P9Y3-F1
#
_cell.length_a   1.000
_cell.length_b   1.000
_cell.length_c   1.000
_cell.angle_alpha   90.00
_cell.angle_beta   90.00
_cell.angle_gamma   90.00
#
_symmetry.space_group_name_H-M   'P 1'
#
loop_
_entity.id
_entity.type
_entity.pdbx_description
1 polymer ?
#
loop_
_entity_poly.entity_id
_entity_poly.type
_entity_poly.pdbx_seq_one_letter_code
_entity_poly.pdbx_strand_id
1 'polypeptide(L)'
;MSGSDTPPLPGGYPDPAVVGWIRSDDIEFAGFHIRLTITPGSRIVELWITEDGHPVVWLGNAHRVDSEPPGLHVNHSYSKQFNRAQRDALAREAAKFWKS
;
A
#
# COMPACT_ATOMS: atom_id res chain seq x y z
N MET A 1 15.12 -28.57 -11.05
CA MET A 1 14.30 -28.28 -9.85
C MET A 1 14.15 -26.77 -9.80
N SER A 2 13.06 -26.23 -10.35
CA SER A 2 12.81 -24.78 -10.32
C SER A 2 12.10 -24.48 -9.01
N GLY A 3 12.88 -24.26 -7.94
CA GLY A 3 12.34 -23.57 -6.77
C GLY A 3 11.94 -22.18 -7.24
N SER A 4 10.69 -21.79 -7.04
CA SER A 4 10.28 -20.41 -7.22
C SER A 4 11.06 -19.57 -6.22
N ASP A 5 12.15 -18.93 -6.65
CA ASP A 5 12.95 -17.96 -5.89
C ASP A 5 12.17 -16.66 -5.62
N THR A 6 10.87 -16.77 -5.34
CA THR A 6 10.05 -15.63 -4.95
C THR A 6 10.23 -15.43 -3.45
N PRO A 7 10.73 -14.28 -3.00
CA PRO A 7 10.85 -13.96 -1.59
C PRO A 7 9.50 -14.18 -0.88
N PRO A 8 9.49 -14.67 0.37
CA PRO A 8 8.25 -14.81 1.12
C PRO A 8 7.58 -13.44 1.29
N LEU A 9 6.26 -13.40 1.11
CA LEU A 9 5.48 -12.19 1.33
C LEU A 9 5.61 -11.72 2.79
N PRO A 10 5.71 -10.41 3.05
CA PRO A 10 5.82 -9.91 4.41
C PRO A 10 4.53 -10.21 5.17
N GLY A 11 4.66 -10.45 6.48
CA GLY A 11 3.50 -10.74 7.33
C GLY A 11 2.44 -9.64 7.22
N GLY A 12 1.20 -10.05 6.97
CA GLY A 12 0.06 -9.14 6.79
C GLY A 12 -0.16 -8.65 5.37
N TYR A 13 0.76 -8.89 4.42
CA TYR A 13 0.49 -8.63 3.02
C TYR A 13 -0.66 -9.52 2.55
N PRO A 14 -1.67 -8.97 1.84
CA PRO A 14 -2.80 -9.78 1.41
C PRO A 14 -2.29 -10.81 0.39
N ASP A 15 -2.47 -12.10 0.71
CA ASP A 15 -2.10 -13.20 -0.17
C ASP A 15 -3.26 -13.48 -1.14
N PRO A 16 -3.08 -13.28 -2.46
CA PRO A 16 -4.12 -13.55 -3.44
C PRO A 16 -4.65 -15.00 -3.37
N ALA A 17 -3.82 -15.96 -2.96
CA ALA A 17 -4.22 -17.35 -2.82
C ALA A 17 -5.23 -17.56 -1.68
N VAL A 18 -5.22 -16.69 -0.67
CA VAL A 18 -6.10 -16.77 0.51
C VAL A 18 -7.37 -15.93 0.32
N VAL A 19 -7.22 -14.71 -0.22
CA VAL A 19 -8.35 -13.76 -0.36
C VAL A 19 -9.03 -13.82 -1.73
N GLY A 20 -8.51 -14.65 -2.64
CA GLY A 20 -9.06 -14.92 -3.98
C GLY A 20 -8.69 -13.86 -5.03
N TRP A 21 -8.83 -12.58 -4.70
CA TRP A 21 -8.45 -11.47 -5.58
C TRP A 21 -7.96 -10.28 -4.77
N ILE A 22 -6.96 -9.60 -5.32
CA ILE A 22 -6.45 -8.34 -4.81
C ILE A 22 -6.26 -7.44 -6.00
N ARG A 23 -6.80 -6.22 -5.93
CA ARG A 23 -6.36 -5.19 -6.85
C ARG A 23 -5.08 -4.60 -6.29
N SER A 24 -4.08 -4.46 -7.14
CA SER A 24 -2.83 -3.78 -6.82
C SER A 24 -2.42 -2.80 -7.90
N ASP A 25 -1.72 -1.75 -7.51
CA ASP A 25 -1.06 -0.81 -8.42
C ASP A 25 0.24 -0.31 -7.78
N ASP A 26 1.24 -0.01 -8.59
CA ASP A 26 2.57 0.39 -8.13
C ASP A 26 2.82 1.87 -8.48
N ILE A 27 3.22 2.66 -7.49
CA ILE A 27 3.53 4.08 -7.64
C ILE A 27 4.92 4.40 -7.09
N GLU A 28 5.54 5.45 -7.62
CA GLU A 28 6.72 6.07 -7.00
C GLU A 28 6.27 7.34 -6.26
N PHE A 29 6.61 7.45 -4.98
CA PHE A 29 6.27 8.61 -4.16
C PHE A 29 7.41 9.00 -3.23
N ALA A 30 7.90 10.23 -3.38
CA ALA A 30 8.98 10.79 -2.55
C ALA A 30 10.23 9.86 -2.45
N GLY A 31 10.57 9.19 -3.55
CA GLY A 31 11.72 8.28 -3.63
C GLY A 31 11.46 6.84 -3.15
N PHE A 32 10.22 6.51 -2.79
CA PHE A 32 9.81 5.16 -2.44
C PHE A 32 9.00 4.52 -3.56
N HIS A 33 9.28 3.24 -3.85
CA HIS A 33 8.38 2.40 -4.63
C HIS A 33 7.33 1.84 -3.68
N ILE A 34 6.05 2.11 -3.97
CA ILE A 34 4.93 1.76 -3.10
C ILE A 34 3.92 0.96 -3.91
N ARG A 35 3.59 -0.24 -3.44
CA ARG A 35 2.44 -1.00 -3.89
C ARG A 35 1.22 -0.65 -3.07
N LEU A 36 0.18 -0.19 -3.75
CA LEU A 36 -1.16 -0.03 -3.22
C LEU A 36 -1.89 -1.35 -3.35
N THR A 37 -2.54 -1.83 -2.29
CA THR A 37 -3.37 -3.04 -2.34
C THR A 37 -4.74 -2.79 -1.77
N ILE A 38 -5.75 -3.43 -2.37
CA ILE A 38 -7.10 -3.48 -1.82
C ILE A 38 -7.77 -4.82 -2.08
N THR A 39 -8.39 -5.36 -1.03
CA THR A 39 -9.19 -6.58 -1.07
C THR A 39 -10.67 -6.28 -1.32
N PRO A 40 -11.44 -7.24 -1.88
CA PRO A 40 -12.89 -7.11 -2.06
C PRO A 40 -13.62 -6.63 -0.81
N GLY A 41 -14.47 -5.61 -0.95
CA GLY A 41 -15.28 -5.08 0.15
C GLY A 41 -14.51 -4.22 1.16
N SER A 42 -13.17 -4.12 1.05
CA SER A 42 -12.38 -3.23 1.90
C SER A 42 -12.63 -1.76 1.54
N ARG A 43 -12.57 -0.91 2.57
CA ARG A 43 -12.55 0.56 2.46
C ARG A 43 -11.19 1.15 2.81
N ILE A 44 -10.20 0.29 2.98
CA ILE A 44 -8.84 0.62 3.34
C ILE A 44 -7.96 0.19 2.18
N VAL A 45 -7.15 1.14 1.70
CA VAL A 45 -6.03 0.84 0.81
C VAL A 45 -4.81 0.69 1.69
N GLU A 46 -4.14 -0.45 1.56
CA GLU A 46 -2.87 -0.70 2.24
C GLU A 46 -1.72 -0.30 1.33
N LEU A 47 -0.66 0.25 1.93
CA LEU A 47 0.51 0.74 1.23
C LEU A 47 1.70 -0.10 1.68
N TRP A 48 2.48 -0.59 0.72
CA TRP A 48 3.61 -1.47 0.95
C TRP A 48 4.83 -0.93 0.22
N ILE A 49 5.94 -0.75 0.91
CA ILE A 49 7.21 -0.48 0.23
C ILE A 49 7.59 -1.72 -0.56
N THR A 50 8.06 -1.50 -1.78
CA THR A 50 8.61 -2.54 -2.63
C THR A 50 10.09 -2.33 -2.91
N GLU A 51 10.80 -3.45 -3.03
CA GLU A 51 12.17 -3.52 -3.52
C GLU A 51 12.18 -4.51 -4.69
N ASP A 52 12.69 -4.11 -5.84
CA ASP A 52 12.66 -4.91 -7.08
C ASP A 52 11.28 -5.49 -7.40
N GLY A 53 10.22 -4.70 -7.17
CA GLY A 53 8.82 -5.07 -7.41
C GLY A 53 8.20 -6.03 -6.39
N HIS A 54 8.93 -6.39 -5.33
CA HIS A 54 8.47 -7.29 -4.27
C HIS A 54 8.11 -6.50 -3.01
N PRO A 55 6.96 -6.75 -2.38
CA PRO A 55 6.60 -6.09 -1.12
C PRO A 55 7.56 -6.52 -0.01
N VAL A 56 8.14 -5.55 0.70
CA VAL A 56 9.11 -5.83 1.77
C VAL A 56 8.65 -5.33 3.13
N VAL A 57 7.94 -4.20 3.19
CA VAL A 57 7.46 -3.64 4.47
C VAL A 57 6.14 -2.91 4.31
N TRP A 58 5.26 -3.08 5.30
CA TRP A 58 4.03 -2.31 5.39
C TRP A 58 4.34 -0.84 5.70
N LEU A 59 3.92 0.06 4.82
CA LEU A 59 4.10 1.50 4.98
C LEU A 59 2.99 2.11 5.83
N GLY A 60 1.74 1.73 5.57
CA GLY A 60 0.58 2.36 6.17
C GLY A 60 -0.74 2.05 5.48
N ASN A 61 -1.79 2.71 5.95
CA ASN A 61 -3.17 2.57 5.49
C ASN A 61 -3.79 3.92 5.15
N ALA A 62 -4.39 4.03 3.98
CA ALA A 62 -5.30 5.12 3.65
C ALA A 62 -6.73 4.75 4.03
N HIS A 63 -7.41 5.63 4.77
CA HIS A 63 -8.77 5.47 5.30
C HIS A 63 -9.67 6.63 4.83
N ARG A 64 -11.00 6.43 4.92
CA ARG A 64 -12.02 7.41 4.48
C ARG A 64 -11.90 7.82 3.01
N VAL A 65 -11.58 6.84 2.16
CA VAL A 65 -11.38 6.97 0.69
C VAL A 65 -12.61 7.50 -0.07
N ASP A 66 -13.78 7.47 0.56
CA ASP A 66 -15.05 7.99 0.08
C ASP A 66 -15.28 9.48 0.43
N SER A 67 -14.42 10.11 1.23
CA SER A 67 -14.56 11.51 1.68
C SER A 67 -13.27 12.31 1.50
N GLU A 68 -13.38 13.64 1.49
CA GLU A 68 -12.26 14.56 1.29
C GLU A 68 -12.01 15.41 2.56
N PRO A 69 -10.79 15.46 3.12
CA PRO A 69 -9.60 14.72 2.69
C PRO A 69 -9.57 13.27 3.19
N PRO A 70 -9.07 12.32 2.37
CA PRO A 70 -8.75 10.98 2.85
C PRO A 70 -7.64 11.07 3.90
N GLY A 71 -7.65 10.14 4.86
CA GLY A 71 -6.65 10.10 5.93
C GLY A 71 -5.59 9.04 5.66
N LEU A 72 -4.35 9.30 6.10
CA LEU A 72 -3.25 8.32 6.04
C LEU A 72 -2.73 8.02 7.44
N HIS A 73 -2.74 6.74 7.79
CA HIS A 73 -2.03 6.22 8.95
C HIS A 73 -0.75 5.54 8.47
N VAL A 74 0.40 6.06 8.84
CA VAL A 74 1.70 5.46 8.51
C VAL A 74 2.28 4.76 9.73
N ASN A 75 3.04 3.70 9.50
CA ASN A 75 3.74 3.02 10.58
C ASN A 75 4.74 3.98 11.27
N HIS A 76 5.18 3.63 12.48
CA HIS A 76 6.06 4.49 13.28
C HIS A 76 7.39 4.82 12.55
N SER A 77 7.97 3.86 11.83
CA SER A 77 9.24 4.01 11.10
C SER A 77 9.18 5.06 9.99
N TYR A 78 8.04 5.18 9.31
CA TYR A 78 7.85 6.13 8.22
C TYR A 78 7.11 7.41 8.63
N SER A 79 6.52 7.46 9.83
CA SER A 79 5.87 8.65 10.39
C SER A 79 6.77 9.89 10.45
N LYS A 80 8.09 9.70 10.57
CA LYS A 80 9.09 10.76 10.61
C LYS A 80 9.66 11.12 9.23
N GLN A 81 9.47 10.25 8.24
CA GLN A 81 10.02 10.43 6.89
C GLN A 81 9.09 11.24 6.00
N PHE A 82 7.78 11.16 6.23
CA PHE A 82 6.80 12.00 5.54
C PHE A 82 6.36 13.19 6.37
N ASN A 83 6.51 14.39 5.80
CA ASN A 83 5.86 15.57 6.33
C ASN A 83 4.34 15.51 6.14
N ARG A 84 3.60 16.46 6.73
CA ARG A 84 2.13 16.47 6.64
C ARG A 84 1.63 16.56 5.21
N ALA A 85 2.18 17.45 4.39
CA ALA A 85 1.75 17.63 3.01
C ALA A 85 1.98 16.37 2.16
N GLN A 86 3.10 15.67 2.39
CA GLN A 86 3.38 14.38 1.75
C GLN A 86 2.38 13.30 2.18
N ARG A 87 2.01 13.24 3.46
CA ARG A 87 0.98 12.30 3.94
C ARG A 87 -0.38 12.59 3.32
N ASP A 88 -0.77 13.86 3.24
CA ASP A 88 -2.04 14.27 2.65
C ASP A 88 -2.06 13.98 1.14
N ALA A 89 -0.96 14.20 0.42
CA ALA A 89 -0.84 13.87 -1.00
C ALA A 89 -0.90 12.35 -1.25
N LEU A 90 -0.18 11.56 -0.46
CA LEU A 90 -0.20 10.10 -0.57
C LEU A 90 -1.58 9.51 -0.22
N ALA A 91 -2.29 10.09 0.75
CA ALA A 91 -3.67 9.73 1.07
C ALA A 91 -4.60 9.93 -0.14
N ARG A 92 -4.42 11.04 -0.88
CA ARG A 92 -5.20 11.35 -2.09
C ARG A 92 -4.91 10.37 -3.22
N GLU A 93 -3.65 10.02 -3.44
CA GLU A 93 -3.28 9.02 -4.45
C GLU A 93 -3.91 7.66 -4.14
N ALA A 94 -3.82 7.22 -2.88
CA ALA A 94 -4.48 5.98 -2.45
C ALA A 94 -6.02 6.04 -2.61
N ALA A 95 -6.65 7.20 -2.35
CA ALA A 95 -8.07 7.36 -2.57
C ALA A 95 -8.48 7.34 -4.06
N LYS A 96 -7.62 7.83 -4.97
CA LYS A 96 -7.84 7.69 -6.42
C LYS A 96 -7.78 6.23 -6.83
N PHE A 97 -6.75 5.51 -6.38
CA PHE A 97 -6.63 4.07 -6.61
C PHE A 97 -7.88 3.32 -6.16
N TRP A 98 -8.47 3.68 -5.01
CA TRP A 98 -9.74 3.10 -4.56
C TRP A 98 -10.89 3.28 -5.57
N LYS A 99 -11.02 4.48 -6.17
CA LYS A 99 -12.13 4.86 -7.06
C LYS A 99 -11.99 4.41 -8.52
N SER A 100 -10.78 4.10 -8.97
CA SER A 100 -10.51 3.52 -10.31
C SER A 100 -11.17 2.17 -10.49
#